data_AF-A0A485BGQ0-F1
#
_entry.id   AF-A0A485BGQ0-F1
#
_cell.length_a   1.000
_cell.length_b   1.000
_cell.length_c   1.000
_cell.angle_alpha   90.00
_cell.angle_beta   90.00
_cell.angle_gamma   90.00
#
_symmetry.space_group_name_H-M   'P 1'
#
loop_
_entity.id
_entity.type
_entity.pdbx_description
1 polymer ?
#
loop_
_entity_poly.entity_id
_entity_poly.type
_entity_poly.pdbx_seq_one_letter_code
_entity_poly.pdbx_strand_id
1 'polypeptide(L)'
;MGAKPTPRITHFDEKVQGLIYTIKGFEVAASQAAISGELNDVLLALNLSPLIHSDRDAEMLAREMILAHEKWLPNFAATIAKLKQ
;
A
#
# COMPACT_ATOMS: atom_id res chain seq x y z
N MET A 1 -5.14 24.76 -16.92
CA MET A 1 -3.66 24.72 -17.07
C MET A 1 -3.11 23.81 -15.98
N GLY A 2 -2.49 22.70 -16.34
CA GLY A 2 -1.93 21.73 -15.37
C GLY A 2 -0.42 21.57 -15.57
N ALA A 3 0.23 20.79 -14.72
CA ALA A 3 1.65 20.48 -14.88
C ALA A 3 1.88 19.72 -16.20
N LYS A 4 2.82 20.21 -17.03
CA LYS A 4 3.26 19.52 -18.24
C LYS A 4 4.63 18.90 -17.98
N PRO A 5 4.77 17.56 -18.02
CA PRO A 5 6.06 16.90 -17.83
C PRO A 5 7.07 17.35 -18.88
N THR A 6 8.31 17.58 -18.45
CA THR A 6 9.41 17.90 -19.37
C THR A 6 9.96 16.64 -20.02
N PRO A 7 10.27 16.64 -21.33
CA PRO A 7 10.74 15.44 -22.04
C PRO A 7 12.20 15.07 -21.74
N ARG A 8 12.88 15.75 -20.80
CA ARG A 8 14.32 15.58 -20.53
C ARG A 8 14.67 14.23 -19.91
N ILE A 9 13.72 13.55 -19.27
CA ILE A 9 13.91 12.24 -18.66
C ILE A 9 12.89 11.29 -19.28
N THR A 10 13.38 10.35 -20.08
CA THR A 10 12.56 9.32 -20.75
C THR A 10 12.95 7.91 -20.35
N HIS A 11 14.09 7.74 -19.68
CA HIS A 11 14.63 6.45 -19.28
C HIS A 11 15.47 6.58 -18.01
N PHE A 12 15.49 5.53 -17.21
CA PHE A 12 16.42 5.35 -16.08
C PHE A 12 17.11 4.00 -16.25
N ASP A 13 18.27 3.82 -15.61
CA ASP A 13 18.96 2.52 -15.52
C ASP A 13 18.00 1.39 -15.11
N GLU A 14 18.17 0.20 -15.66
CA GLU A 14 17.27 -0.94 -15.45
C GLU A 14 17.08 -1.30 -13.98
N LYS A 15 18.12 -1.16 -13.14
CA LYS A 15 18.02 -1.42 -11.70
C LYS A 15 17.13 -0.40 -11.01
N VAL A 16 17.26 0.86 -11.42
CA VAL A 16 16.43 1.96 -10.90
C VAL A 16 14.99 1.80 -11.38
N GLN A 17 14.79 1.39 -12.64
CA GLN A 17 13.46 1.08 -13.19
C GLN A 17 12.77 -0.03 -12.40
N GLY A 18 13.47 -1.13 -12.11
CA GLY A 18 12.92 -2.23 -11.30
C GLY A 18 12.39 -1.73 -9.96
N LEU A 19 13.18 -0.91 -9.25
CA LEU A 19 12.76 -0.32 -7.98
C LEU A 19 11.54 0.62 -8.14
N ILE A 20 11.53 1.47 -9.17
CA ILE A 20 10.39 2.36 -9.47
C ILE A 20 9.12 1.53 -9.69
N TYR A 21 9.19 0.45 -10.46
CA TYR A 21 8.03 -0.42 -10.71
C TYR A 21 7.56 -1.13 -9.46
N THR A 22 8.46 -1.61 -8.59
CA THR A 22 8.07 -2.19 -7.29
C THR A 22 7.32 -1.18 -6.43
N ILE A 23 7.85 0.04 -6.29
CA ILE A 23 7.18 1.11 -5.52
C ILE A 23 5.84 1.47 -6.17
N LYS A 24 5.78 1.57 -7.50
CA LYS A 24 4.53 1.89 -8.20
C LYS A 24 3.48 0.79 -8.01
N GLY A 25 3.89 -0.48 -8.03
CA GLY A 25 3.02 -1.61 -7.73
C GLY A 25 2.43 -1.53 -6.32
N PHE A 26 3.28 -1.24 -5.34
CA PHE A 26 2.86 -0.97 -3.97
C PHE A 26 1.83 0.18 -3.89
N GLU A 27 2.09 1.32 -4.52
CA GLU A 27 1.18 2.48 -4.51
C GLU A 27 -0.20 2.15 -5.09
N VAL A 28 -0.25 1.39 -6.18
CA VAL A 28 -1.50 0.97 -6.83
C VAL A 28 -2.28 0.02 -5.91
N ALA A 29 -1.61 -0.98 -5.35
CA ALA A 29 -2.24 -1.93 -4.42
C ALA A 29 -2.72 -1.25 -3.14
N ALA A 30 -1.92 -0.34 -2.56
CA ALA A 30 -2.30 0.42 -1.38
C ALA A 30 -3.51 1.33 -1.63
N SER A 31 -3.58 1.97 -2.81
CA SER A 31 -4.73 2.78 -3.21
C SER A 31 -5.99 1.92 -3.36
N GLN A 32 -5.87 0.72 -3.94
CA GLN A 32 -6.97 -0.23 -4.05
C GLN A 32 -7.44 -0.70 -2.67
N ALA A 33 -6.52 -1.02 -1.77
CA ALA A 33 -6.81 -1.41 -0.39
C ALA A 33 -7.52 -0.28 0.39
N ALA A 34 -7.12 0.98 0.17
CA ALA A 34 -7.76 2.14 0.80
C ALA A 34 -9.21 2.33 0.34
N ILE A 35 -9.54 1.93 -0.90
CA ILE A 35 -10.89 1.98 -1.45
C ILE A 35 -11.71 0.78 -1.00
N SER A 36 -11.16 -0.43 -1.08
CA SER A 36 -11.87 -1.66 -0.71
C SER A 36 -12.10 -1.79 0.79
N GLY A 37 -11.15 -1.32 1.60
CA GLY A 37 -11.19 -1.47 3.05
C GLY A 37 -10.94 -2.90 3.55
N GLU A 38 -10.50 -3.81 2.69
CA GLU A 38 -10.29 -5.23 3.01
C GLU A 38 -8.87 -5.51 3.50
N LEU A 39 -8.74 -6.35 4.54
CA LEU A 39 -7.44 -6.69 5.13
C LEU A 39 -6.52 -7.38 4.12
N ASN A 40 -7.05 -8.28 3.30
CA ASN A 40 -6.26 -9.03 2.32
C ASN A 40 -5.58 -8.12 1.30
N ASP A 41 -6.26 -7.04 0.87
CA ASP A 41 -5.69 -6.07 -0.06
C ASP A 41 -4.58 -5.26 0.60
N VAL A 42 -4.70 -4.96 1.90
CA VAL A 42 -3.62 -4.34 2.68
C VAL A 42 -2.41 -5.26 2.79
N LEU A 43 -2.62 -6.55 3.06
CA LEU A 43 -1.52 -7.53 3.12
C LEU A 43 -0.82 -7.65 1.77
N LEU A 44 -1.58 -7.70 0.67
CA LEU A 44 -1.02 -7.69 -0.68
C LEU A 44 -0.17 -6.43 -0.91
N ALA A 45 -0.67 -5.25 -0.54
CA ALA A 45 0.09 -4.02 -0.66
C ALA A 45 1.38 -4.09 0.16
N LEU A 46 1.31 -4.46 1.44
CA LEU A 46 2.50 -4.54 2.30
C LEU A 46 3.53 -5.53 1.75
N ASN A 47 3.12 -6.67 1.21
CA ASN A 47 4.02 -7.66 0.62
C ASN A 47 4.70 -7.19 -0.68
N LEU A 48 4.12 -6.20 -1.38
CA LEU A 48 4.77 -5.55 -2.52
C LEU A 48 5.77 -4.48 -2.09
N SER A 49 5.73 -4.03 -0.84
CA SER A 49 6.65 -3.02 -0.34
C SER A 49 8.07 -3.60 -0.19
N PRO A 50 9.11 -2.95 -0.75
CA PRO A 50 10.48 -3.43 -0.63
C PRO A 50 11.03 -3.39 0.80
N LEU A 51 10.30 -2.76 1.73
CA LEU A 51 10.67 -2.61 3.15
C LEU A 51 10.09 -3.70 4.05
N ILE A 52 9.18 -4.52 3.54
CA ILE A 52 8.55 -5.60 4.29
C ILE A 52 9.20 -6.91 3.85
N HIS A 53 9.80 -7.61 4.80
CA HIS A 53 10.58 -8.83 4.53
C HIS A 53 9.91 -10.11 5.05
N SER A 54 8.73 -9.98 5.67
CA SER A 54 8.05 -11.07 6.38
C SER A 54 6.54 -10.88 6.31
N ASP A 55 5.83 -11.87 5.78
CA ASP A 55 4.36 -11.89 5.73
C ASP A 55 3.75 -11.80 7.13
N ARG A 56 4.39 -12.45 8.11
CA ARG A 56 3.93 -12.45 9.50
C ARG A 56 4.03 -11.05 10.11
N ASP A 57 5.13 -10.35 9.84
CA ASP A 57 5.32 -8.99 10.35
C ASP A 57 4.38 -8.02 9.63
N ALA A 58 4.12 -8.24 8.34
CA ALA A 58 3.14 -7.48 7.56
C ALA A 58 1.73 -7.61 8.15
N GLU A 59 1.32 -8.83 8.52
CA GLU A 59 0.01 -9.08 9.10
C GLU A 59 -0.16 -8.41 10.46
N MET A 60 0.83 -8.57 11.34
CA MET A 60 0.83 -7.94 12.66
C MET A 60 0.77 -6.42 12.53
N LEU A 61 1.63 -5.84 11.68
CA LEU A 61 1.67 -4.40 11.42
C LEU A 61 0.34 -3.88 10.87
N ALA A 62 -0.25 -4.57 9.88
CA ALA A 62 -1.52 -4.16 9.27
C ALA A 62 -2.63 -4.09 10.31
N ARG A 63 -2.76 -5.13 11.14
CA ARG A 63 -3.79 -5.22 12.18
C ARG A 63 -3.62 -4.10 13.22
N GLU A 64 -2.40 -3.92 13.73
CA GLU A 64 -2.11 -2.88 14.74
C GLU A 64 -2.37 -1.48 14.19
N MET A 65 -1.91 -1.20 12.96
CA MET A 65 -2.08 0.10 12.32
C MET A 65 -3.54 0.44 12.03
N ILE A 66 -4.31 -0.53 11.53
CA ILE A 66 -5.74 -0.35 11.24
C ILE A 66 -6.52 -0.08 12.54
N LEU A 67 -6.24 -0.82 13.61
CA LEU A 67 -6.89 -0.62 14.90
C LEU A 67 -6.49 0.71 15.54
N ALA A 68 -5.21 1.09 15.49
CA ALA A 68 -4.72 2.35 16.04
C ALA A 68 -5.32 3.58 15.34
N HIS A 69 -5.68 3.47 14.06
CA HIS A 69 -6.21 4.57 13.25
C HIS A 69 -7.69 4.42 12.92
N GLU A 70 -8.44 3.63 13.68
CA GLU A 70 -9.83 3.29 13.39
C GLU A 70 -10.74 4.51 13.13
N LYS A 71 -10.48 5.61 13.84
CA LYS A 71 -11.23 6.87 13.70
C LYS A 71 -11.09 7.51 12.30
N TRP A 72 -9.99 7.25 11.61
CA TRP A 72 -9.63 7.88 10.33
C TRP A 72 -9.87 6.97 9.13
N LEU A 73 -10.28 5.72 9.36
CA LEU A 73 -10.41 4.69 8.33
C LEU A 73 -11.87 4.23 8.17
N PRO A 74 -12.78 5.10 7.68
CA PRO A 74 -14.20 4.76 7.57
C PRO A 74 -14.46 3.57 6.64
N ASN A 75 -13.68 3.43 5.56
CA ASN A 75 -13.80 2.30 4.63
C ASN A 75 -13.40 0.96 5.27
N PHE A 76 -12.57 0.99 6.32
CA PHE A 76 -12.14 -0.20 7.05
C PHE A 76 -13.07 -0.56 8.21
N ALA A 77 -14.19 0.14 8.42
CA ALA A 77 -15.06 -0.08 9.59
C ALA A 77 -15.53 -1.54 9.73
N ALA A 78 -15.87 -2.20 8.62
CA ALA A 78 -16.24 -3.62 8.61
C ALA A 78 -15.06 -4.53 8.98
N THR A 79 -13.87 -4.22 8.48
CA THR A 79 -12.63 -4.94 8.80
C THR A 79 -12.24 -4.74 10.27
N ILE A 80 -12.31 -3.51 10.79
CA ILE A 80 -12.06 -3.19 12.20
C ILE A 80 -13.03 -3.96 13.11
N ALA A 81 -14.31 -4.03 12.74
CA ALA A 81 -15.30 -4.80 13.50
C ALA A 81 -14.96 -6.29 13.56
N LYS A 82 -14.45 -6.88 12.48
CA LYS A 82 -13.95 -8.27 12.46
C LYS A 82 -12.67 -8.46 13.26
N LEU A 83 -11.78 -7.47 13.29
CA LEU A 83 -10.50 -7.52 14.00
C LEU A 83 -10.62 -7.35 15.52
N LYS A 84 -11.70 -6.72 16.00
CA LYS A 84 -11.99 -6.53 17.43
C LYS A 84 -12.78 -7.67 18.07
N GLN A 85 -13.28 -8.61 17.27
CA GLN A 85 -13.92 -9.84 17.74
C GLN A 85 -12.87 -10.87 18.16
#